data_AF-A0AAW2M0Y8-F1
#
_entry.id   AF-A0AAW2M0Y8-F1
#
_cell.length_a   1.000
_cell.length_b   1.000
_cell.length_c   1.000
_cell.angle_alpha   90.00
_cell.angle_beta   90.00
_cell.angle_gamma   90.00
#
_symmetry.space_group_name_H-M   'P 1'
#
loop_
_entity.id
_entity.type
_entity.pdbx_description
1 polymer ?
#
loop_
_entity_poly.entity_id
_entity_poly.type
_entity_poly.pdbx_seq_one_letter_code
_entity_poly.pdbx_strand_id
1 'polypeptide(L)'
;MGRLLSPKSFHPEALQTTLREAFNPVKGMDFKLIEGGCFLLKFFHVVDRDRVLDRCPWAYDKNLLVLAPVEASDDPNLVELNHCDFLIHIHGLPLGKMTKEVASFIGNRLGKFKEVDLDRLGEV
;
A
#
# COMPACT_ATOMS: atom_id res chain seq x y z
N MET A 1 -4.29 8.25 -5.47
CA MET A 1 -3.95 7.84 -6.85
C MET A 1 -3.23 6.50 -6.82
N GLY A 2 -3.23 5.75 -7.93
CA GLY A 2 -2.55 4.47 -8.02
C GLY A 2 -2.03 4.15 -9.42
N ARG A 3 -1.06 3.24 -9.49
CA ARG A 3 -0.48 2.70 -10.72
C ARG A 3 -0.21 1.20 -10.53
N LEU A 4 -0.53 0.41 -11.55
CA LEU A 4 -0.13 -0.99 -11.62
C LEU A 4 1.22 -1.09 -12.32
N LEU A 5 2.25 -1.61 -11.64
CA LEU A 5 3.56 -1.85 -12.24
C LEU A 5 3.54 -3.16 -13.01
N SER A 6 2.99 -3.11 -14.23
CA SER A 6 2.92 -4.25 -15.13
C SER A 6 3.58 -3.94 -16.47
N PRO A 7 4.32 -4.90 -17.07
CA PRO A 7 4.80 -4.78 -18.44
C PRO A 7 3.68 -4.97 -19.47
N LYS A 8 2.50 -5.42 -19.06
CA LYS A 8 1.34 -5.68 -19.92
C LYS A 8 0.26 -4.64 -19.68
N SER A 9 -0.59 -4.43 -20.69
CA SER A 9 -1.85 -3.73 -20.49
C SER A 9 -2.77 -4.52 -19.57
N PHE A 10 -3.62 -3.82 -18.82
CA PHE A 10 -4.63 -4.41 -17.95
C PHE A 10 -6.03 -3.98 -18.39
N HIS A 11 -7.05 -4.80 -18.11
CA HIS A 11 -8.45 -4.44 -18.36
C HIS A 11 -8.97 -3.58 -17.20
N PRO A 12 -9.29 -2.28 -17.40
CA PRO A 12 -9.62 -1.38 -16.29
C PRO A 12 -10.83 -1.82 -15.47
N GLU A 13 -11.86 -2.37 -16.11
CA GLU A 13 -13.08 -2.83 -15.43
C GLU A 13 -12.81 -4.06 -14.56
N ALA A 14 -11.92 -4.96 -15.01
CA ALA A 14 -11.52 -6.13 -14.24
C ALA A 14 -10.71 -5.70 -13.02
N LEU A 15 -9.74 -4.79 -13.20
CA LEU A 15 -9.00 -4.20 -12.11
C LEU A 15 -9.94 -3.55 -11.09
N GLN A 16 -10.85 -2.69 -11.54
CA GLN A 16 -11.82 -2.01 -10.68
C GLN A 16 -12.67 -2.99 -9.86
N THR A 17 -13.17 -4.05 -10.50
CA THR A 17 -13.98 -5.08 -9.84
C THR A 17 -13.16 -5.80 -8.76
N THR A 18 -11.98 -6.29 -9.11
CA THR A 18 -11.09 -6.97 -8.16
C THR A 18 -10.66 -6.07 -7.00
N LEU A 19 -10.34 -4.79 -7.26
CA LEU A 19 -9.96 -3.85 -6.20
C LEU A 19 -11.13 -3.56 -5.26
N ARG A 20 -12.37 -3.44 -5.76
CA ARG A 20 -13.56 -3.26 -4.91
C ARG A 20 -13.78 -4.46 -3.98
N GLU A 21 -13.62 -5.67 -4.49
CA GLU A 21 -13.73 -6.90 -3.71
C GLU A 21 -12.60 -7.01 -2.67
N ALA A 22 -11.35 -6.79 -3.09
CA ALA A 22 -10.18 -6.90 -2.23
C ALA A 22 -10.15 -5.84 -1.12
N PHE A 23 -10.49 -4.59 -1.45
CA PHE A 23 -10.51 -3.49 -0.50
C PHE A 23 -11.75 -3.51 0.39
N ASN A 24 -12.85 -4.08 -0.10
CA ASN A 24 -14.15 -4.21 0.58
C ASN A 24 -14.55 -2.93 1.37
N PRO A 25 -14.64 -1.76 0.71
CA PRO A 25 -14.91 -0.50 1.39
C PRO A 25 -16.35 -0.47 1.92
N VAL A 26 -16.52 -0.15 3.20
CA VAL A 26 -17.83 -0.17 3.87
C VAL A 26 -18.79 0.84 3.27
N LYS A 27 -18.31 2.03 2.92
CA LYS A 27 -19.13 3.09 2.31
C LYS A 27 -19.07 3.13 0.79
N GLY A 28 -18.29 2.26 0.17
CA GLY A 28 -18.08 2.24 -1.28
C GLY A 28 -16.89 3.07 -1.76
N MET A 29 -16.60 2.90 -3.05
CA MET A 29 -15.44 3.50 -3.71
C MET A 29 -15.70 3.68 -5.22
N ASP A 30 -15.31 4.84 -5.74
CA ASP A 30 -15.22 5.11 -7.17
C ASP A 30 -13.82 4.84 -7.71
N PHE A 31 -13.77 4.45 -8.98
CA PHE A 31 -12.55 4.23 -9.73
C PHE A 31 -12.62 5.04 -11.02
N LYS A 32 -11.54 5.74 -11.34
CA LYS A 32 -11.40 6.49 -12.59
C LYS A 32 -10.02 6.26 -13.19
N LEU A 33 -9.96 5.76 -14.42
CA LEU A 33 -8.72 5.70 -15.18
C LEU A 33 -8.29 7.11 -15.59
N ILE A 34 -6.99 7.38 -15.51
CA ILE A 34 -6.37 8.62 -15.98
C ILE A 34 -5.21 8.28 -16.92
N GLU A 35 -4.53 9.28 -17.45
CA GLU A 35 -3.43 9.10 -18.40
C GLU A 35 -2.22 8.40 -17.77
N GLY A 36 -1.35 7.86 -18.62
CA GLY A 36 -0.09 7.24 -18.19
C GLY A 36 -0.27 5.93 -17.39
N GLY A 37 -1.38 5.20 -17.60
CA GLY A 37 -1.64 3.94 -16.91
C GLY A 37 -1.92 4.10 -15.40
N CYS A 38 -2.22 5.32 -14.97
CA CYS A 38 -2.58 5.63 -13.59
C CYS A 38 -4.10 5.64 -13.41
N PHE A 39 -4.56 5.61 -12.17
CA PHE A 39 -5.97 5.70 -11.83
C PHE A 39 -6.20 6.38 -10.49
N LEU A 40 -7.41 6.89 -10.30
CA LEU A 40 -7.88 7.48 -9.06
C LEU A 40 -8.87 6.54 -8.39
N LEU A 41 -8.65 6.34 -7.09
CA LEU A 41 -9.57 5.67 -6.18
C LEU A 41 -10.14 6.74 -5.26
N LYS A 42 -11.45 6.93 -5.30
CA LYS A 42 -12.15 7.85 -4.39
C LYS A 42 -12.97 7.01 -3.42
N PHE A 43 -12.48 6.91 -2.19
CA PHE A 43 -13.20 6.27 -1.10
C PHE A 43 -14.25 7.22 -0.55
N PHE A 44 -15.44 6.70 -0.22
CA PHE A 44 -16.51 7.52 0.37
C PHE A 44 -16.38 7.69 1.88
N HIS A 45 -15.37 7.05 2.48
CA HIS A 45 -15.04 7.20 3.89
C HIS A 45 -13.52 7.11 4.11
N VAL A 46 -13.00 7.98 4.98
CA VAL A 46 -11.55 8.10 5.24
C VAL A 46 -10.96 6.83 5.85
N VAL A 47 -11.70 6.17 6.75
CA VAL A 47 -11.24 4.91 7.39
C VAL A 47 -11.08 3.77 6.37
N ASP A 48 -11.90 3.72 5.31
CA ASP A 48 -11.72 2.71 4.26
C ASP A 48 -10.44 2.98 3.46
N ARG A 49 -10.14 4.25 3.17
CA ARG A 49 -8.90 4.68 2.51
C ARG A 49 -7.68 4.30 3.35
N ASP A 50 -7.67 4.69 4.62
CA ASP A 50 -6.53 4.50 5.51
C ASP A 50 -6.25 3.01 5.72
N ARG A 51 -7.30 2.21 5.95
CA ARG A 51 -7.18 0.75 6.04
C ARG A 51 -6.57 0.11 4.78
N VAL A 52 -6.86 0.64 3.59
CA VAL A 52 -6.26 0.15 2.35
C VAL A 52 -4.79 0.54 2.28
N LEU A 53 -4.44 1.78 2.61
CA LEU A 53 -3.04 2.25 2.61
C LEU A 53 -2.18 1.51 3.65
N ASP A 54 -2.71 1.28 4.85
CA ASP A 54 -2.00 0.60 5.95
C ASP A 54 -1.73 -0.88 5.66
N ARG A 55 -2.50 -1.49 4.76
CA ARG A 55 -2.37 -2.90 4.38
C ARG A 55 -1.53 -3.12 3.13
N CYS A 56 -0.80 -2.11 2.67
CA CYS A 56 0.15 -2.26 1.58
C CYS A 56 1.26 -3.30 1.92
N PRO A 57 1.83 -3.99 0.90
CA PRO A 57 1.60 -3.77 -0.52
C PRO A 57 0.36 -4.52 -1.03
N TRP A 58 -0.26 -3.99 -2.08
CA TRP A 58 -1.30 -4.70 -2.82
C TRP A 58 -0.73 -5.23 -4.14
N ALA A 59 -1.28 -6.33 -4.64
CA ALA A 59 -0.91 -6.90 -5.92
C ALA A 59 -2.16 -7.26 -6.73
N TYR A 60 -2.06 -7.08 -8.05
CA TYR A 60 -3.07 -7.53 -9.01
C TYR A 60 -2.38 -8.33 -10.12
N ASP A 61 -2.83 -9.56 -10.33
CA ASP A 61 -2.23 -10.50 -11.30
C ASP A 61 -0.69 -10.59 -11.18
N LYS A 62 -0.19 -10.73 -9.94
CA LYS A 62 1.25 -10.78 -9.60
C LYS A 62 2.05 -9.50 -9.92
N ASN A 63 1.39 -8.41 -10.29
CA ASN A 63 2.01 -7.11 -10.51
C ASN A 63 1.76 -6.22 -9.28
N LEU A 64 2.78 -5.44 -8.89
CA LEU A 64 2.70 -4.56 -7.73
C LEU A 64 1.75 -3.40 -8.00
N LEU A 65 0.86 -3.14 -7.04
CA LEU A 65 0.01 -1.97 -7.03
C LEU A 65 0.62 -0.90 -6.14
N VAL A 66 1.00 0.23 -6.74
CA VAL A 66 1.51 1.39 -6.03
C VAL A 66 0.37 2.36 -5.79
N LEU A 67 0.17 2.76 -4.54
CA LEU A 67 -0.89 3.68 -4.12
C LEU A 67 -0.26 4.85 -3.35
N ALA A 68 -0.76 6.06 -3.59
CA ALA A 68 -0.42 7.24 -2.81
C ALA A 68 -1.69 8.04 -2.50
N PRO A 69 -1.84 8.61 -1.28
CA PRO A 69 -2.88 9.58 -1.00
C PRO A 69 -2.70 10.81 -1.90
N VAL A 70 -3.81 11.46 -2.23
CA VAL A 70 -3.84 12.70 -3.01
C VAL A 70 -4.87 13.63 -2.39
N GLU A 71 -4.50 14.88 -2.22
CA GLU A 71 -5.36 15.96 -1.75
C GLU A 71 -6.00 16.69 -2.93
N ALA A 72 -7.08 17.43 -2.66
CA ALA A 72 -7.81 18.14 -3.72
C ALA A 72 -6.97 19.24 -4.39
N SER A 73 -5.93 19.73 -3.72
CA SER A 73 -4.98 20.72 -4.23
C SER A 73 -3.84 20.14 -5.05
N ASP A 74 -3.67 18.81 -5.06
CA ASP A 74 -2.54 18.18 -5.73
C ASP A 74 -2.75 18.15 -7.25
N ASP A 75 -1.69 18.46 -8.00
CA ASP A 75 -1.66 18.17 -9.43
C ASP A 75 -1.44 16.66 -9.63
N PRO A 76 -2.41 15.93 -10.22
CA PRO A 76 -2.27 14.50 -10.45
C PRO A 76 -1.02 14.10 -11.26
N ASN A 77 -0.46 15.02 -12.06
CA ASN A 77 0.74 14.76 -12.84
C ASN A 77 2.03 14.83 -12.01
N LEU A 78 1.99 15.47 -10.84
CA LEU A 78 3.13 15.62 -9.94
C LEU A 78 3.14 14.59 -8.80
N VAL A 79 2.09 13.76 -8.70
CA VAL A 79 2.00 12.73 -7.67
C VAL A 79 3.00 11.62 -7.99
N GLU A 80 4.04 11.52 -7.15
CA GLU A 80 5.06 10.49 -7.30
C GLU A 80 4.56 9.12 -6.86
N LEU A 81 4.47 8.18 -7.81
CA LEU A 81 4.13 6.77 -7.57
C LEU A 81 5.38 5.88 -7.70
N ASN A 82 6.48 6.31 -7.07
CA ASN A 82 7.79 5.68 -7.18
C ASN A 82 8.15 4.79 -5.98
N HIS A 83 7.36 4.87 -4.90
CA HIS A 83 7.58 4.12 -3.66
C HIS A 83 6.29 3.39 -3.27
N CYS A 84 6.45 2.22 -2.65
CA CYS A 84 5.37 1.44 -2.07
C CYS A 84 5.81 0.95 -0.69
N ASP A 85 4.89 0.98 0.26
CA ASP A 85 5.15 0.50 1.62
C ASP A 85 4.99 -1.01 1.69
N PHE A 86 5.87 -1.64 2.47
CA PHE A 86 5.87 -3.08 2.67
C PHE A 86 5.73 -3.39 4.15
N LEU A 87 4.72 -4.19 4.49
CA LEU A 87 4.65 -4.88 5.76
C LEU A 87 5.53 -6.12 5.70
N ILE A 88 6.61 -6.13 6.48
CA ILE A 88 7.61 -7.20 6.51
C ILE A 88 7.53 -7.89 7.86
N HIS A 89 7.23 -9.20 7.84
CA HIS A 89 7.26 -10.04 9.02
C HIS A 89 8.61 -10.78 9.09
N ILE A 90 9.40 -10.48 10.13
CA ILE A 90 10.70 -11.10 10.35
C ILE A 90 10.52 -12.36 11.21
N HIS A 91 10.87 -13.51 10.65
CA HIS A 91 10.80 -14.79 11.35
C HIS A 91 12.17 -15.24 11.88
N GLY A 92 12.16 -16.01 12.97
CA GLY A 92 13.38 -16.64 13.52
C GLY A 92 14.35 -15.68 14.21
N LEU A 93 13.92 -14.46 14.52
CA LEU A 93 14.72 -13.51 15.28
C LEU A 93 14.82 -13.96 16.74
N PRO A 94 16.02 -14.07 17.34
CA PRO A 94 16.13 -14.43 18.76
C PRO A 94 15.42 -13.40 19.65
N LEU A 95 14.83 -13.84 20.78
CA LEU A 95 14.07 -12.96 21.70
C LEU A 95 14.87 -11.71 22.10
N GLY A 96 16.15 -11.86 22.48
CA GLY A 96 17.02 -10.73 22.83
C GLY A 96 17.41 -9.81 21.67
N LYS A 97 16.93 -10.07 20.46
CA LYS A 97 17.12 -9.26 19.24
C LYS A 97 15.83 -8.68 18.70
N MET A 98 14.68 -8.95 19.32
CA MET A 98 13.41 -8.37 18.93
C MET A 98 13.25 -6.95 19.50
N THR A 99 14.13 -6.05 19.05
CA THR A 99 14.16 -4.65 19.49
C THR A 99 13.95 -3.71 18.32
N LYS A 100 13.54 -2.48 18.61
CA LYS A 100 13.33 -1.44 17.59
C LYS A 100 14.61 -1.13 16.82
N GLU A 101 15.77 -1.21 17.47
CA GLU A 101 17.08 -0.95 16.87
C GLU A 101 17.40 -2.02 15.81
N VAL A 102 17.16 -3.29 16.12
CA VAL A 102 17.36 -4.40 15.17
C VAL A 102 16.36 -4.32 14.02
N ALA A 103 15.09 -4.04 14.30
CA ALA A 103 14.06 -3.85 13.27
C ALA A 103 14.40 -2.69 12.33
N SER A 104 14.83 -1.54 12.89
CA SER A 104 15.28 -0.37 12.12
C SER A 104 16.52 -0.69 11.28
N PHE A 105 17.50 -1.43 11.83
CA PHE A 105 18.69 -1.85 11.09
C PHE A 105 18.33 -2.72 9.89
N ILE A 106 17.49 -3.74 10.08
CA ILE A 106 17.05 -4.63 9.00
C ILE A 106 16.19 -3.86 7.99
N GLY A 107 15.21 -3.09 8.46
CA GLY A 107 14.32 -2.29 7.63
C GLY A 107 15.09 -1.29 6.76
N ASN A 108 16.06 -0.58 7.33
CA ASN A 108 16.91 0.36 6.58
C ASN A 108 17.85 -0.32 5.58
N ARG A 109 18.09 -1.63 5.73
CA ARG A 109 18.83 -2.41 4.74
C ARG A 109 17.97 -2.82 3.54
N LEU A 110 16.66 -2.98 3.75
CA LEU A 110 15.69 -3.34 2.71
C LEU A 110 15.12 -2.11 1.99
N GLY A 111 14.97 -0.99 2.69
CA GLY A 111 14.39 0.24 2.17
C GLY A 111 14.48 1.36 3.21
N LYS A 112 13.55 2.31 3.19
CA LYS A 112 13.44 3.31 4.26
C LYS A 112 12.57 2.74 5.37
N PHE A 113 13.15 2.49 6.55
CA PHE A 113 12.38 2.06 7.70
C PHE A 113 11.34 3.13 8.09
N LYS A 114 10.10 2.70 8.37
CA LYS A 114 9.03 3.57 8.85
C LYS A 114 8.72 3.30 10.31
N GLU A 115 8.26 2.08 10.60
CA GLU A 115 7.80 1.68 11.92
C GLU A 115 7.97 0.18 12.14
N VAL A 116 7.79 -0.23 13.39
CA VAL A 116 7.78 -1.63 13.80
C VAL A 116 6.68 -1.82 14.84
N ASP A 117 5.88 -2.86 14.67
CA ASP A 117 4.98 -3.39 15.69
C ASP A 117 5.74 -4.41 16.54
N LEU A 118 5.97 -4.09 17.81
CA LEU A 118 6.62 -4.98 18.79
C LEU A 118 5.62 -5.54 19.82
N ASP A 119 4.34 -5.16 19.74
CA ASP A 119 3.35 -5.41 20.79
C ASP A 119 2.92 -6.89 20.86
N ARG A 120 3.31 -7.70 19.86
CA ARG A 120 3.04 -9.14 19.81
C ARG A 120 3.97 -9.99 20.67
N LEU A 121 4.94 -9.40 21.38
CA LEU A 121 5.88 -10.16 22.19
C LEU A 121 5.49 -10.36 23.66
N GLY A 122 4.36 -9.80 24.09
CA GLY A 122 3.95 -9.88 25.48
C GLY A 122 4.89 -9.07 26.35
N GLU A 123 4.36 -8.03 26.98
CA GLU A 123 4.99 -7.48 28.16
C GLU A 123 5.26 -8.63 29.14
N VAL A 124 6.53 -8.81 29.51
CA VAL A 124 6.95 -9.67 30.63
C VAL A 124 7.06 -8.79 31.87
#